data_AF-A0A6F8TQC1-F1
#
_entry.id   AF-A0A6F8TQC1-F1
#
_cell.length_a   1.000
_cell.length_b   1.000
_cell.length_c   1.000
_cell.angle_alpha   90.00
_cell.angle_beta   90.00
_cell.angle_gamma   90.00
#
_symmetry.space_group_name_H-M   'P 1'
#
loop_
_entity.id
_entity.type
_entity.pdbx_description
1 polymer ?
#
loop_
_entity_poly.entity_id
_entity_poly.type
_entity_poly.pdbx_seq_one_letter_code
_entity_poly.pdbx_strand_id
1 'polypeptide(L)'
;MAINLYDQANELERAMRQSEEFIQLKNMYDEVNNDESASKMFENFRNIQMTLQQKQMSGEEISQEEIEQAQKTAQLVQQHEKIAKLMEAEQRMSMVINDLNKVIMKPLEELYGSMQQ
;
A
#
# COMPACT_ATOMS: atom_id res chain seq x y z
N MET A 1 34.55 4.58 -11.51
CA MET A 1 34.12 4.55 -10.09
C MET A 1 32.84 3.75 -10.04
N ALA A 2 32.67 2.86 -9.06
CA ALA A 2 31.41 2.14 -8.90
C ALA A 2 30.30 3.13 -8.54
N ILE A 3 29.13 2.97 -9.15
CA ILE A 3 27.94 3.75 -8.79
C ILE A 3 27.53 3.32 -7.37
N ASN A 4 27.31 4.30 -6.49
CA ASN A 4 26.77 4.04 -5.16
C ASN A 4 25.27 3.78 -5.26
N LEU A 5 24.85 2.55 -4.96
CA LEU A 5 23.44 2.15 -5.02
C LEU A 5 22.55 2.94 -4.04
N TYR A 6 23.09 3.39 -2.90
CA TYR A 6 22.34 4.21 -1.95
C TYR A 6 22.02 5.60 -2.53
N ASP A 7 22.94 6.18 -3.30
CA ASP A 7 22.70 7.47 -3.95
C ASP A 7 21.61 7.32 -5.02
N GLN A 8 21.64 6.21 -5.79
CA GLN A 8 20.59 5.92 -6.77
C GLN A 8 19.24 5.62 -6.10
N ALA A 9 19.23 4.94 -4.96
CA ALA A 9 18.02 4.70 -4.19
C ALA A 9 17.40 6.01 -3.67
N ASN A 10 18.24 6.96 -3.21
CA ASN A 10 17.78 8.28 -2.80
C ASN A 10 17.22 9.10 -3.98
N GLU A 11 17.82 9.01 -5.16
CA GLU A 11 17.29 9.66 -6.37
C GLU A 11 15.98 9.02 -6.83
N LEU A 12 15.86 7.68 -6.75
CA LEU A 12 14.61 6.98 -7.01
C LEU A 12 13.51 7.40 -6.02
N GLU A 13 13.84 7.52 -4.73
CA GLU A 13 12.91 8.00 -3.70
C GLU A 13 12.38 9.41 -4.01
N ARG A 14 13.27 10.33 -4.41
CA ARG A 14 12.89 11.68 -4.83
C ARG A 14 12.00 11.67 -6.07
N ALA A 15 12.35 10.86 -7.06
CA ALA A 15 11.56 10.70 -8.28
C ALA A 15 10.17 10.14 -7.97
N MET A 16 10.07 9.14 -7.08
CA MET A 16 8.80 8.58 -6.62
C MET A 16 7.93 9.63 -5.92
N ARG A 17 8.51 10.50 -5.06
CA ARG A 17 7.75 11.59 -4.44
C ARG A 17 7.20 12.62 -5.43
N GLN A 18 7.86 12.76 -6.58
CA GLN A 18 7.47 13.67 -7.65
C GLN A 18 6.61 12.98 -8.72
N SER A 19 6.39 11.67 -8.62
CA SER A 19 5.63 10.92 -9.60
C SER A 19 4.14 11.27 -9.54
N GLU A 20 3.46 11.15 -10.68
CA GLU A 20 2.03 11.43 -10.76
C GLU A 20 1.23 10.51 -9.83
N GLU A 21 1.65 9.25 -9.70
CA GLU A 21 1.00 8.26 -8.84
C GLU A 21 1.07 8.65 -7.36
N PHE A 22 2.23 9.10 -6.89
CA PHE A 22 2.37 9.55 -5.50
C PHE A 22 1.62 10.85 -5.24
N ILE A 23 1.68 11.81 -6.18
CA ILE A 23 0.96 13.08 -6.05
C ILE A 23 -0.56 12.82 -6.01
N GLN A 24 -1.07 11.97 -6.90
CA GLN A 24 -2.49 11.58 -6.90
C GLN A 24 -2.87 10.88 -5.59
N LEU A 25 -2.07 9.93 -5.14
CA LEU A 25 -2.30 9.23 -3.88
C LEU A 25 -2.37 10.21 -2.70
N LYS A 26 -1.41 11.13 -2.62
CA LYS A 26 -1.38 12.16 -1.58
C LYS A 26 -2.63 13.05 -1.62
N ASN A 27 -3.05 13.49 -2.81
CA ASN A 27 -4.24 14.31 -2.95
C ASN A 27 -5.51 13.57 -2.50
N MET A 28 -5.67 12.30 -2.89
CA MET A 28 -6.81 11.49 -2.43
C MET A 28 -6.79 11.27 -0.92
N TYR A 29 -5.60 11.10 -0.33
CA TYR A 29 -5.42 10.96 1.10
C TYR A 29 -5.85 12.24 1.83
N ASP A 30 -5.43 13.41 1.33
CA ASP A 30 -5.83 14.70 1.87
C ASP A 30 -7.35 14.93 1.72
N GLU A 31 -7.96 14.52 0.60
CA GLU A 31 -9.42 14.61 0.39
C GLU A 31 -10.23 13.75 1.38
N VAL A 32 -9.74 12.55 1.71
CA VAL A 32 -10.36 11.67 2.72
C VAL A 32 -10.23 12.27 4.12
N ASN A 33 -9.06 12.82 4.47
CA ASN A 33 -8.84 13.41 5.79
C ASN A 33 -9.62 14.72 6.01
N ASN A 34 -9.83 15.50 4.95
CA ASN A 34 -10.62 16.73 5.02
C ASN A 34 -12.13 16.47 5.07
N ASP A 35 -12.58 15.24 4.84
CA ASP A 35 -13.97 14.83 4.97
C ASP A 35 -14.17 14.08 6.29
N GLU A 36 -14.90 14.68 7.22
CA GLU A 36 -15.09 14.12 8.57
C GLU A 36 -15.75 12.72 8.55
N SER A 37 -16.65 12.46 7.60
CA SER A 37 -17.28 11.14 7.47
C SER A 37 -16.28 10.13 6.90
N ALA A 38 -15.58 10.50 5.82
CA ALA A 38 -14.62 9.62 5.17
C ALA A 38 -13.44 9.28 6.09
N SER A 39 -12.91 10.28 6.78
CA SER A 39 -11.82 10.13 7.75
C SER A 39 -12.20 9.16 8.87
N LYS A 40 -13.38 9.33 9.51
CA LYS A 40 -13.85 8.40 10.55
C LYS A 40 -14.03 6.97 10.04
N MET A 41 -14.59 6.80 8.84
CA MET A 41 -14.75 5.48 8.23
C MET A 41 -13.40 4.82 7.93
N PHE A 42 -12.45 5.59 7.39
CA PHE A 42 -11.11 5.12 7.05
C PHE A 42 -10.29 4.78 8.30
N GLU A 43 -10.35 5.60 9.35
CA GLU A 43 -9.73 5.32 10.65
C GLU A 43 -10.29 4.04 11.28
N ASN A 44 -11.61 3.87 11.28
CA ASN A 44 -12.23 2.66 11.80
C ASN A 44 -11.76 1.41 11.04
N PHE A 45 -11.70 1.49 9.71
CA PHE A 45 -11.17 0.41 8.88
C PHE A 45 -9.71 0.07 9.20
N ARG A 46 -8.84 1.08 9.29
CA ARG A 46 -7.43 0.93 9.71
C ARG A 46 -7.31 0.24 11.06
N ASN A 47 -8.10 0.68 12.04
CA ASN A 47 -8.06 0.14 13.40
C ASN A 47 -8.46 -1.33 13.43
N ILE A 48 -9.53 -1.71 12.72
CA ILE A 48 -9.96 -3.11 12.61
C ILE A 48 -8.88 -3.95 11.92
N GLN A 49 -8.30 -3.47 10.81
CA GLN A 49 -7.24 -4.19 10.11
C GLN A 49 -6.01 -4.42 11.00
N MET A 50 -5.56 -3.39 11.73
CA MET A 50 -4.45 -3.50 12.68
C MET A 50 -4.75 -4.47 13.81
N THR A 51 -5.96 -4.42 14.37
CA THR A 51 -6.38 -5.32 15.46
C THR A 51 -6.38 -6.77 14.99
N LEU A 52 -6.94 -7.05 13.82
CA LEU A 52 -6.95 -8.38 13.22
C LEU A 52 -5.53 -8.89 12.93
N GLN A 53 -4.68 -8.04 12.38
CA GLN A 53 -3.28 -8.38 12.11
C GLN A 53 -2.53 -8.66 13.41
N GLN A 54 -2.72 -7.85 14.45
CA GLN A 54 -2.11 -8.04 15.75
C GLN A 54 -2.54 -9.37 16.39
N LYS A 55 -3.84 -9.69 16.35
CA LYS A 55 -4.36 -10.97 16.83
C LYS A 55 -3.79 -12.17 16.08
N GLN A 56 -3.72 -12.05 14.76
CA GLN A 56 -3.10 -13.08 13.92
C GLN A 56 -1.61 -13.29 14.28
N MET A 57 -0.89 -12.21 14.60
CA MET A 57 0.51 -12.27 15.03
C MET A 57 0.68 -12.79 16.46
N SER A 58 -0.24 -12.47 17.38
CA SER A 58 -0.21 -12.98 18.76
C SER A 58 -0.72 -14.42 18.88
N GLY A 59 -1.30 -14.97 17.80
CA GLY A 59 -1.92 -16.29 17.79
C GLY A 59 -3.26 -16.33 18.51
N GLU A 60 -3.86 -15.17 18.76
CA GLU A 60 -5.20 -15.05 19.32
C GLU A 60 -6.26 -15.45 18.30
N GLU A 61 -7.32 -16.10 18.80
CA GLU A 61 -8.44 -16.50 17.98
C GLU A 61 -9.24 -15.26 17.53
N ILE A 62 -9.46 -15.15 16.22
CA ILE A 62 -10.29 -14.09 15.66
C ILE A 62 -11.74 -14.58 15.67
N SER A 63 -12.59 -13.89 16.42
CA SER A 63 -13.99 -14.29 16.53
C SER A 63 -14.78 -14.02 15.24
N GLN A 64 -15.88 -14.74 15.06
CA GLN A 64 -16.74 -14.56 13.89
C GLN A 64 -17.36 -13.15 13.83
N GLU A 65 -17.69 -12.56 14.98
CA GLU A 65 -18.18 -11.18 15.08
C GLU A 65 -17.16 -10.16 14.56
N GLU A 66 -15.88 -10.35 14.88
CA GLU A 66 -14.80 -9.48 14.41
C GLU A 66 -14.61 -9.59 12.89
N ILE A 67 -14.70 -10.81 12.34
CA ILE A 67 -14.67 -11.04 10.90
C ILE A 67 -15.84 -10.33 10.22
N GLU A 68 -17.05 -10.47 10.75
CA GLU A 68 -18.24 -9.80 10.21
C GLU A 68 -18.12 -8.28 10.28
N GLN A 69 -17.61 -7.75 11.40
CA GLN A 69 -17.39 -6.31 11.56
C GLN A 69 -16.36 -5.79 10.55
N ALA A 70 -15.27 -6.53 10.32
CA ALA A 70 -14.28 -6.18 9.32
C ALA A 70 -14.84 -6.21 7.90
N GLN A 71 -15.63 -7.23 7.56
CA GLN A 71 -16.29 -7.31 6.26
C GLN A 71 -17.27 -6.16 6.03
N LYS A 72 -18.12 -5.84 7.01
CA LYS A 72 -19.03 -4.69 6.93
C LYS A 72 -18.28 -3.37 6.76
N THR A 73 -17.21 -3.18 7.54
CA THR A 73 -16.41 -1.95 7.45
C THR A 73 -15.73 -1.84 6.09
N ALA A 74 -15.18 -2.94 5.56
CA ALA A 74 -14.60 -2.97 4.23
C ALA A 74 -15.63 -2.62 3.14
N GLN A 75 -16.86 -3.14 3.24
CA GLN A 75 -17.93 -2.80 2.29
C GLN A 75 -18.32 -1.32 2.35
N LEU A 76 -18.44 -0.75 3.55
CA LEU A 76 -18.76 0.68 3.72
C LEU A 76 -17.68 1.59 3.13
N VAL A 77 -16.41 1.24 3.36
CA VAL A 77 -15.25 1.93 2.79
C VAL A 77 -15.26 1.85 1.27
N GLN A 78 -15.54 0.68 0.69
CA GLN A 78 -15.64 0.52 -0.77
C GLN A 78 -16.81 1.30 -1.38
N GLN A 79 -17.91 1.47 -0.66
CA GLN A 79 -19.06 2.26 -1.13
C GLN A 79 -18.80 3.78 -1.07
N HIS A 80 -17.85 4.23 -0.24
CA HIS A 80 -17.55 5.64 -0.10
C HIS A 80 -16.58 6.11 -1.20
N GLU A 81 -17.08 6.91 -2.15
CA GLU A 81 -16.34 7.30 -3.37
C GLU A 81 -14.92 7.82 -3.10
N LYS A 82 -14.74 8.72 -2.13
CA LYS A 82 -13.41 9.27 -1.78
C LYS A 82 -12.44 8.21 -1.27
N ILE A 83 -12.93 7.27 -0.45
CA ILE A 83 -12.09 6.21 0.11
C ILE A 83 -11.78 5.17 -0.95
N ALA A 84 -12.76 4.82 -1.80
CA ALA A 84 -12.54 3.96 -2.95
C ALA A 84 -11.46 4.52 -3.89
N LYS A 85 -11.51 5.81 -4.22
CA LYS A 85 -10.48 6.48 -5.03
C LYS A 85 -9.10 6.47 -4.37
N LEU A 86 -9.04 6.66 -3.04
CA LEU A 86 -7.80 6.53 -2.28
C LEU A 86 -7.23 5.10 -2.41
N MET A 87 -8.05 4.08 -2.21
CA MET A 87 -7.62 2.68 -2.33
C MET A 87 -7.13 2.33 -3.74
N GLU A 88 -7.81 2.81 -4.78
CA GLU A 88 -7.36 2.64 -6.16
C GLU A 88 -6.01 3.32 -6.42
N ALA A 89 -5.81 4.54 -5.88
CA ALA A 89 -4.54 5.24 -6.00
C ALA A 89 -3.42 4.51 -5.25
N GLU A 90 -3.69 3.96 -4.07
CA GLU A 90 -2.73 3.10 -3.34
C GLU A 90 -2.37 1.85 -4.13
N GLN A 91 -3.36 1.19 -4.74
CA GLN A 91 -3.12 0.02 -5.58
C GLN A 91 -2.24 0.35 -6.78
N ARG A 92 -2.49 1.49 -7.46
CA ARG A 92 -1.63 1.95 -8.56
C ARG A 92 -0.20 2.17 -8.11
N MET A 93 0.00 2.85 -6.98
CA MET A 93 1.33 3.07 -6.41
C MET A 93 2.03 1.73 -6.07
N SER A 94 1.29 0.78 -5.50
CA SER A 94 1.80 -0.57 -5.21
C SER A 94 2.24 -1.33 -6.47
N MET A 95 1.48 -1.23 -7.56
CA MET A 95 1.88 -1.82 -8.84
C MET A 95 3.19 -1.23 -9.37
N VAL A 96 3.34 0.10 -9.34
CA VAL A 96 4.59 0.77 -9.74
C VAL A 96 5.76 0.29 -8.88
N ILE A 97 5.59 0.23 -7.55
CA ILE A 97 6.64 -0.27 -6.63
C ILE A 97 7.03 -1.71 -6.96
N ASN A 98 6.05 -2.58 -7.24
CA ASN A 98 6.32 -3.97 -7.60
C ASN A 98 7.09 -4.09 -8.92
N ASP A 99 6.76 -3.27 -9.91
CA ASP A 99 7.48 -3.26 -11.18
C ASP A 99 8.91 -2.70 -11.03
N LEU A 100 9.10 -1.69 -10.18
CA LEU A 100 10.44 -1.20 -9.81
C LEU A 100 11.25 -2.29 -9.09
N ASN A 101 10.63 -3.03 -8.16
CA ASN A 101 11.30 -4.15 -7.46
C ASN A 101 11.77 -5.22 -8.45
N LYS A 102 10.95 -5.57 -9.45
CA LYS A 102 11.38 -6.50 -10.52
C LYS A 102 12.60 -5.94 -11.25
N VAL A 103 12.59 -4.67 -11.64
CA VAL A 103 13.74 -4.03 -12.32
C VAL A 103 15.01 -4.08 -11.46
N ILE A 104 14.89 -3.81 -10.16
CA ILE A 104 16.01 -3.88 -9.22
C ILE A 104 16.55 -5.31 -9.10
N MET A 105 15.68 -6.32 -9.18
CA MET A 105 16.04 -7.74 -9.09
C MET A 105 16.58 -8.33 -10.40
N LYS A 106 16.32 -7.73 -11.56
CA LYS A 106 16.77 -8.23 -12.88
C LYS A 106 18.25 -8.65 -12.94
N PRO A 107 19.23 -7.88 -12.43
CA PRO A 107 20.63 -8.32 -12.49
C PRO A 107 20.91 -9.63 -11.74
N LEU A 108 20.16 -9.88 -10.65
CA LEU A 108 20.23 -11.16 -9.93
C LEU A 108 19.52 -12.26 -10.72
N GLU A 109 18.35 -11.98 -11.28
CA GLU A 109 17.63 -12.94 -12.14
C GLU A 109 18.47 -13.34 -13.36
N GLU A 110 19.20 -12.43 -13.98
CA GLU A 110 20.11 -12.74 -15.09
C GLU A 110 21.29 -13.61 -14.65
N LEU A 111 21.86 -13.33 -13.47
CA LEU A 111 22.97 -14.09 -12.91
C LEU A 111 22.58 -15.51 -12.47
N TYR A 112 21.40 -15.70 -11.90
CA TYR A 112 20.92 -17.02 -11.43
C TYR A 112 20.07 -17.76 -12.45
N GLY A 113 19.37 -17.05 -13.33
CA GLY A 113 18.59 -17.63 -14.43
C GLY A 113 19.47 -18.23 -15.53
N SER A 114 20.70 -17.73 -15.68
CA SER A 114 21.72 -18.35 -16.53
C SER A 114 22.34 -19.64 -15.97
N MET A 115 22.11 -19.97 -14.68
CA MET A 115 22.53 -21.26 -14.09
C MET A 115 21.51 -22.38 -14.28
N GLN A 116 20.30 -22.10 -14.78
CA GLN A 116 19.22 -23.08 -14.98
C GLN A 116 19.05 -23.53 -16.45
N GLN A 117 20.01 -23.23 -17.34
CA GLN A 117 20.06 -23.79 -18.70
C GLN A 117 21.20 -24.79 -18.87
#